data_AF-A0A969HY04-F1
#
_entry.id   AF-A0A969HY04-F1
#
_cell.length_a   1.000
_cell.length_b   1.000
_cell.length_c   1.000
_cell.angle_alpha   90.00
_cell.angle_beta   90.00
_cell.angle_gamma   90.00
#
_symmetry.space_group_name_H-M   'P 1'
#
loop_
_entity.id
_entity.type
_entity.pdbx_description
1 polymer ?
#
loop_
_entity_poly.entity_id
_entity_poly.type
_entity_poly.pdbx_seq_one_letter_code
_entity_poly.pdbx_strand_id
1 'polypeptide(L)' 'MMNQVQAYGLEEVHLLLTPRSTSAEATQTWLAAARVAAVLAGAYALSSNRVSSTGAFGGHGWIIDPEGNVLGIT' A
#
# COMPACT_ATOMS: atom_id res chain seq x y z
N MET A 1 -21.86 -4.56 -5.44
CA MET A 1 -21.21 -3.29 -5.06
C MET A 1 -19.72 -3.48 -5.21
N MET A 2 -19.06 -2.70 -6.06
CA MET A 2 -17.62 -2.77 -6.36
C MET A 2 -16.86 -1.95 -5.32
N ASN A 3 -15.74 -2.45 -4.78
CA ASN A 3 -14.89 -1.62 -3.91
C ASN A 3 -14.03 -0.64 -4.74
N GLN A 4 -13.52 0.41 -4.12
CA GLN A 4 -12.77 1.48 -4.81
C GLN A 4 -11.55 0.95 -5.57
N VAL A 5 -10.85 -0.04 -5.01
CA VAL A 5 -9.64 -0.62 -5.63
C VAL A 5 -9.98 -1.33 -6.93
N GLN A 6 -11.07 -2.11 -6.95
CA GLN A 6 -11.53 -2.78 -8.17
C GLN A 6 -12.01 -1.77 -9.21
N ALA A 7 -12.62 -0.65 -8.80
CA ALA A 7 -12.99 0.43 -9.73
C ALA A 7 -11.75 1.01 -10.42
N TYR A 8 -10.67 1.26 -9.67
CA TYR A 8 -9.40 1.71 -10.24
C TYR A 8 -8.77 0.68 -11.19
N GLY A 9 -8.92 -0.62 -10.90
CA GLY A 9 -8.48 -1.67 -11.82
C GLY A 9 -9.21 -1.63 -13.17
N LEU A 10 -10.51 -1.33 -13.18
CA LEU A 10 -11.26 -1.14 -14.42
C LEU A 10 -10.87 0.14 -15.19
N GLU A 11 -10.36 1.15 -14.48
CA GLU A 11 -9.81 2.37 -15.08
C GLU A 11 -8.35 2.18 -15.56
N GLU A 12 -7.81 0.96 -15.47
CA GLU A 12 -6.46 0.61 -15.91
C GLU A 12 -5.37 1.52 -15.29
N VAL A 13 -5.54 1.87 -14.01
CA VAL A 13 -4.50 2.61 -13.30
C VAL A 13 -3.25 1.75 -13.19
N HIS A 14 -2.09 2.35 -13.42
CA HIS A 14 -0.82 1.63 -13.32
C HIS A 14 -0.27 1.66 -11.89
N LEU A 15 -0.64 2.67 -11.10
CA LEU A 15 -0.14 2.92 -9.75
C LEU A 15 -1.26 3.25 -8.77
N LEU A 16 -1.28 2.55 -7.63
CA LEU A 16 -2.05 2.90 -6.44
C LEU A 16 -1.12 3.49 -5.38
N LEU A 17 -1.31 4.77 -5.06
CA LEU A 17 -0.51 5.47 -4.05
C LEU A 17 -1.27 5.56 -2.73
N THR A 18 -0.67 5.04 -1.66
CA THR A 18 -1.22 5.10 -0.29
C THR A 18 -0.27 5.85 0.64
N PRO A 19 -0.36 7.19 0.73
CA PRO A 19 0.31 7.95 1.77
C PRO A 19 -0.24 7.56 3.14
N ARG A 20 0.64 7.41 4.14
CA ARG A 20 0.26 7.01 5.49
C ARG A 20 0.85 7.92 6.56
N SER A 21 0.15 7.96 7.69
CA SER A 21 0.61 8.51 8.97
C SER A 21 0.11 7.59 10.08
N THR A 22 0.58 6.34 10.06
CA THR A 22 0.11 5.26 10.94
C THR A 22 1.22 4.78 11.85
N SER A 23 0.85 4.23 13.00
CA SER A 23 1.80 3.68 13.97
C SER A 23 2.53 2.45 13.43
N ALA A 24 3.62 2.06 14.11
CA ALA A 24 4.45 0.93 13.70
C ALA A 24 3.70 -0.41 13.81
N GLU A 25 2.80 -0.54 14.79
CA GLU A 25 2.03 -1.76 15.05
C GLU A 25 1.09 -2.09 13.88
N ALA A 26 0.61 -1.07 13.16
CA ALA A 26 -0.29 -1.26 12.01
C ALA A 26 0.46 -1.68 10.73
N THR A 27 1.80 -1.65 10.71
CA THR A 27 2.61 -1.81 9.49
C THR A 27 2.29 -3.11 8.74
N GLN A 28 2.24 -4.24 9.45
CA GLN A 28 1.98 -5.54 8.81
C GLN A 28 0.55 -5.65 8.28
N THR A 29 -0.43 -5.07 8.99
CA THR A 29 -1.81 -4.98 8.51
C THR A 29 -1.91 -4.18 7.21
N TRP A 30 -1.23 -3.02 7.15
CA TRP A 30 -1.20 -2.19 5.95
C TRP A 30 -0.45 -2.83 4.80
N LEU A 31 0.64 -3.54 5.08
CA LEU A 31 1.39 -4.28 4.05
C LEU A 31 0.52 -5.39 3.45
N ALA A 32 -0.20 -6.15 4.29
CA ALA A 32 -1.13 -7.18 3.83
C ALA A 32 -2.25 -6.59 2.96
N ALA A 33 -2.86 -5.49 3.40
CA ALA A 33 -3.90 -4.79 2.63
C ALA A 33 -3.38 -4.27 1.29
N ALA A 34 -2.16 -3.74 1.25
CA ALA A 34 -1.55 -3.23 0.03
C ALA A 34 -1.27 -4.34 -0.99
N ARG A 35 -0.86 -5.54 -0.55
CA ARG A 35 -0.70 -6.71 -1.44
C ARG A 35 -2.02 -7.11 -2.08
N VAL A 36 -3.09 -7.15 -1.29
CA VAL A 36 -4.44 -7.43 -1.81
C VAL A 36 -4.87 -6.34 -2.79
N ALA A 37 -4.58 -5.07 -2.48
CA ALA A 37 -4.95 -3.96 -3.35
C ALA A 37 -4.22 -4.02 -4.70
N ALA A 38 -2.93 -4.36 -4.72
CA ALA A 38 -2.16 -4.52 -5.94
C ALA A 38 -2.78 -5.58 -6.87
N VAL A 39 -3.08 -6.76 -6.31
CA VAL A 39 -3.68 -7.88 -7.06
C VAL A 39 -5.09 -7.56 -7.55
N LEU A 40 -5.93 -6.95 -6.71
CA LEU A 40 -7.31 -6.64 -7.10
C LEU A 40 -7.39 -5.57 -8.19
N ALA A 41 -6.45 -4.62 -8.22
CA ALA A 41 -6.40 -3.60 -9.24
C ALA A 41 -5.56 -4.00 -10.47
N GLY A 42 -4.73 -5.05 -10.38
CA GLY A 42 -3.75 -5.36 -11.42
C GLY A 42 -2.71 -4.24 -11.59
N ALA A 43 -2.38 -3.55 -10.49
CA ALA A 43 -1.57 -2.32 -10.49
C ALA A 43 -0.49 -2.38 -9.42
N TYR A 44 0.58 -1.59 -9.57
CA TYR A 44 1.58 -1.47 -8.50
C TYR A 44 0.98 -0.74 -7.30
N ALA A 45 1.20 -1.24 -6.09
CA ALA A 45 0.80 -0.57 -4.86
C ALA A 45 2.03 0.01 -4.13
N LEU A 46 2.08 1.34 -4.03
CA LEU A 46 3.17 2.06 -3.39
C LEU A 46 2.66 2.76 -2.13
N SER A 47 3.49 2.78 -1.10
CA SER A 47 3.20 3.51 0.13
C SER A 47 4.44 4.19 0.68
N SER A 48 4.22 5.34 1.29
CA SER A 48 5.18 6.00 2.16
C SER A 48 4.44 6.40 3.43
N ASN A 49 5.06 6.16 4.58
CA ASN A 49 4.51 6.53 5.87
C ASN A 49 5.43 7.50 6.56
N ARG A 50 4.82 8.50 7.21
CA ARG A 50 5.55 9.46 8.03
C ARG A 50 6.35 8.71 9.12
N VAL A 51 7.53 9.22 9.43
CA VAL A 51 8.30 8.82 10.61
C VAL A 51 8.24 9.95 11.65
N SER A 52 8.16 9.59 12.93
CA SER A 52 8.24 10.54 14.04
C SER A 52 9.17 10.02 15.13
N SER A 53 9.96 10.90 15.73
CA SER A 53 10.83 10.56 16.87
C SER A 53 10.05 10.10 18.12
N THR A 54 8.78 10.50 18.25
CA THR A 54 7.90 10.10 19.35
C THR A 54 7.30 8.70 19.17
N GLY A 55 7.51 8.06 18.02
CA GLY A 55 6.90 6.76 17.70
C GLY A 55 5.43 6.80 17.27
N ALA A 56 4.81 7.99 17.20
CA ALA A 56 3.42 8.15 16.74
C ALA A 56 3.20 7.64 15.30
N PHE A 57 4.21 7.78 14.44
CA PHE A 57 4.25 7.25 13.09
C PHE A 57 5.45 6.33 12.90
N GLY A 58 5.18 5.11 12.48
CA GLY A 58 6.16 4.03 12.42
C GLY A 58 7.09 4.05 11.21
N GLY A 59 6.95 5.02 10.30
CA GLY A 59 7.71 5.03 9.05
C GLY A 59 7.42 3.81 8.17
N HIS A 60 8.42 3.43 7.38
CA HIS A 60 8.39 2.39 6.35
C HIS A 60 7.56 2.76 5.11
N GLY A 61 8.14 2.54 3.94
CA GLY A 61 7.47 2.55 2.66
C GLY A 61 7.64 1.20 1.96
N TRP A 62 6.85 0.97 0.92
CA TRP A 62 6.96 -0.24 0.11
C TRP A 62 6.54 -0.01 -1.34
N ILE A 63 7.02 -0.92 -2.19
CA ILE A 63 6.62 -1.08 -3.58
C ILE A 63 6.21 -2.55 -3.76
N ILE A 64 5.02 -2.76 -4.33
CA ILE A 64 4.44 -4.08 -4.57
C ILE A 64 4.01 -4.13 -6.05
N ASP A 65 4.34 -5.22 -6.73
CA ASP A 65 3.94 -5.45 -8.12
C ASP A 65 2.47 -5.90 -8.25
N PRO A 66 1.89 -5.89 -9.46
CA PRO A 66 0.52 -6.34 -9.71
C PRO A 66 0.22 -7.78 -9.26
N GLU A 67 1.23 -8.64 -9.19
CA GLU A 67 1.11 -10.02 -8.69
C GLU A 67 1.13 -10.12 -7.15
N GLY A 68 1.34 -8.99 -6.47
CA GLY A 68 1.37 -8.91 -5.01
C GLY A 68 2.72 -9.27 -4.40
N ASN A 69 3.79 -9.33 -5.19
CA ASN A 69 5.15 -9.50 -4.71
C ASN A 69 5.70 -8.18 -4.21
N VAL A 70 6.36 -8.22 -3.06
CA VAL A 70 7.02 -7.05 -2.50
C VAL A 70 8.36 -6.86 -3.20
N LEU A 71 8.51 -5.76 -3.92
CA LEU A 71 9.75 -5.40 -4.61
C LEU A 71 10.75 -4.69 -3.70
N GLY A 72 10.26 -4.01 -2.66
CA GLY A 72 11.11 -3.36 -1.67
C GLY A 72 10.34 -2.83 -0.48
N ILE A 73 11.01 -2.77 0.67
CA ILE A 73 10.56 -2.14 1.92
C ILE A 73 11.74 -1.35 2.49
N THR A 74 11.48 -0.17 3.04
CA THR A 74 12.47 0.66 3.76
C THR A 74 12.34 0.47 5.26
#